data_AF-A0AA38ZYJ5-F1
#
_entry.id   AF-A0AA38ZYJ5-F1
#
_cell.length_a   1.000
_cell.length_b   1.000
_cell.length_c   1.000
_cell.angle_alpha   90.00
_cell.angle_beta   90.00
_cell.angle_gamma   90.00
#
_symmetry.space_group_name_H-M   'P 1'
#
loop_
_entity.id
_entity.type
_entity.pdbx_description
1 polymer ?
#
loop_
_entity_poly.entity_id
_entity_poly.type
_entity_poly.pdbx_seq_one_letter_code
_entity_poly.pdbx_strand_id
1 'polypeptide(L)'
;MRLTTEGKTSCLNAGVSTISREARLEVAELVLSRNIYNVNFRLMDARIYGQRVIIMTTGEAINMTHEPHTQQVKLSYTETNSRTWKGSVSLKLGVKITMESGVPFIADGKLEISSEFSGTYEWGGTESVTTAMETLYNVTVPEMTRVTVSMIATQGSCDVPFSYSQRDTLTNGKNVIYNMDDGVYNGVNCFNVKYQTKEEKL
;
A
#
# COMPACT_ATOMS: atom_id res chain seq x y z
N MET A 1 30.33 34.83 14.94
CA MET A 1 31.05 36.08 15.29
C MET A 1 32.16 36.30 14.27
N ARG A 2 32.29 37.51 13.70
CA ARG A 2 33.38 37.82 12.75
C ARG A 2 34.69 37.99 13.52
N LEU A 3 35.72 37.25 13.13
CA LEU A 3 37.05 37.31 13.74
C LEU A 3 38.02 38.03 12.82
N THR A 4 38.82 38.93 13.39
CA THR A 4 40.00 39.50 12.73
C THR A 4 41.22 39.11 13.55
N THR A 5 42.08 38.27 12.98
CA THR A 5 43.32 37.79 13.60
C THR A 5 44.30 37.32 12.52
N GLU A 6 45.58 37.19 12.85
CA GLU A 6 46.63 36.67 11.94
C GLU A 6 46.64 37.31 10.55
N GLY A 7 46.42 38.63 10.47
CA GLY A 7 46.37 39.35 9.20
C GLY A 7 45.13 39.08 8.34
N LYS A 8 44.14 38.33 8.83
CA LYS A 8 42.86 38.07 8.16
C LYS A 8 41.77 38.92 8.77
N THR A 9 40.94 39.55 7.94
CA THR A 9 39.89 40.49 8.38
C THR A 9 38.50 39.89 8.20
N SER A 10 37.65 40.00 9.22
CA SER A 10 36.22 39.67 9.15
C SER A 10 35.91 38.23 8.71
N CYS A 11 36.69 37.25 9.19
CA CYS A 11 36.49 35.84 8.88
C CYS A 11 35.37 35.21 9.72
N LEU A 12 34.76 34.14 9.20
CA LEU A 12 33.91 33.25 9.99
C LEU A 12 34.78 32.48 10.98
N ASN A 13 34.42 32.49 12.27
CA ASN A 13 35.11 31.74 13.32
C ASN A 13 34.10 30.95 14.17
N ALA A 14 34.40 29.68 14.44
CA ALA A 14 33.72 28.82 15.41
C ALA A 14 34.24 29.04 16.84
N GLY A 15 34.45 30.31 17.23
CA GLY A 15 35.10 30.70 18.49
C GLY A 15 34.20 30.69 19.73
N VAL A 16 33.04 30.04 19.65
CA VAL A 16 32.06 29.91 20.73
C VAL A 16 31.78 28.44 20.97
N SER A 17 31.62 28.05 22.24
CA SER A 17 31.47 26.63 22.63
C SER A 17 30.09 26.05 22.32
N THR A 18 29.13 26.87 21.88
CA THR A 18 27.77 26.45 21.53
C THR A 18 27.29 27.15 20.25
N ILE A 19 26.24 26.62 19.63
CA ILE A 19 25.63 27.20 18.42
C ILE A 19 25.05 28.58 18.77
N SER A 20 25.67 29.64 18.26
CA SER A 20 25.18 31.00 18.47
C SER A 20 23.82 31.21 17.79
N ARG A 21 23.04 32.19 18.24
CA ARG A 21 21.72 32.49 17.67
C ARG A 21 21.78 32.74 16.16
N GLU A 22 22.84 33.40 15.71
CA GLU A 22 23.09 33.76 14.30
C GLU A 22 23.52 32.56 13.45
N ALA A 23 23.97 31.48 14.10
CA ALA A 23 24.30 30.20 13.45
C ALA A 23 23.10 29.24 13.42
N ARG A 24 21.94 29.63 13.98
CA ARG A 24 20.72 28.83 13.93
C ARG A 24 20.08 28.99 12.55
N LEU A 25 19.82 27.87 11.89
CA LEU A 25 19.04 27.81 10.66
C LEU A 25 17.62 27.34 11.01
N GLU A 26 16.62 28.10 10.55
CA GLU A 26 15.23 27.67 10.56
C GLU A 26 14.84 27.30 9.14
N VAL A 27 14.42 26.04 8.93
CA VAL A 27 14.02 25.56 7.61
C VAL A 27 12.50 25.55 7.53
N ALA A 28 11.92 26.63 7.05
CA ALA A 28 10.49 26.69 6.73
C ALA A 28 10.24 26.10 5.34
N GLU A 29 9.32 25.16 5.23
CA GLU A 29 8.76 24.77 3.94
C GLU A 29 7.60 25.70 3.63
N LEU A 30 7.75 26.54 2.61
CA LEU A 30 6.75 27.56 2.25
C LEU A 30 5.57 26.96 1.49
N VAL A 31 5.26 25.67 1.65
CA VAL A 31 4.22 24.94 0.90
C VAL A 31 2.94 24.87 1.74
N LEU A 32 1.84 25.40 1.23
CA LEU A 32 0.50 25.31 1.83
C LEU A 32 -0.18 23.97 1.51
N SER A 33 -0.07 23.53 0.27
CA SER A 33 -0.66 22.27 -0.19
C SER A 33 0.17 21.66 -1.30
N ARG A 34 0.06 20.34 -1.42
CA ARG A 34 0.75 19.54 -2.42
C ARG A 34 -0.26 18.64 -3.13
N ASN A 35 -0.18 18.63 -4.45
CA ASN A 35 -0.99 17.75 -5.29
C ASN A 35 -0.07 16.83 -6.10
N ILE A 36 -0.28 15.52 -5.97
CA ILE A 36 0.42 14.47 -6.69
C ILE A 36 -0.50 13.94 -7.79
N TYR A 37 -0.03 13.94 -9.03
CA TYR A 37 -0.83 13.52 -10.19
C TYR A 37 0.09 13.01 -11.30
N ASN A 38 -0.50 12.57 -12.42
CA ASN A 38 0.24 11.95 -13.53
C ASN A 38 1.14 10.79 -13.08
N VAL A 39 0.64 9.97 -12.14
CA VAL A 39 1.37 8.80 -11.64
C VAL A 39 1.47 7.75 -12.74
N ASN A 40 2.69 7.36 -13.08
CA ASN A 40 2.98 6.36 -14.11
C ASN A 40 3.81 5.21 -13.54
N PHE A 41 3.19 4.03 -13.49
CA PHE A 41 3.79 2.81 -12.95
C PHE A 41 4.61 2.06 -13.98
N ARG A 42 5.84 1.69 -13.60
CA ARG A 42 6.73 0.84 -14.38
C ARG A 42 6.54 -0.62 -14.01
N LEU A 43 5.46 -1.23 -14.51
CA LEU A 43 5.08 -2.61 -14.16
C LEU A 43 6.14 -3.65 -14.56
N MET A 44 6.94 -3.38 -15.60
CA MET A 44 8.02 -4.28 -16.03
C MET A 44 9.23 -4.27 -15.08
N ASP A 45 9.40 -3.19 -14.31
CA ASP A 45 10.47 -3.04 -13.31
C ASP A 45 10.00 -3.49 -11.91
N ALA A 46 8.76 -3.96 -11.80
CA ALA A 46 8.13 -4.30 -10.55
C ALA A 46 8.53 -5.69 -10.05
N ARG A 47 8.38 -5.89 -8.74
CA ARG A 47 8.68 -7.15 -8.08
C ARG A 47 7.46 -7.66 -7.32
N ILE A 48 7.10 -8.92 -7.54
CA ILE A 48 6.16 -9.67 -6.67
C ILE A 48 6.98 -10.57 -5.75
N TYR A 49 6.67 -10.59 -4.45
CA TYR A 49 7.39 -11.38 -3.45
C TYR A 49 6.48 -11.76 -2.27
N GLY A 50 7.02 -12.55 -1.33
CA GLY A 50 6.30 -12.92 -0.10
C GLY A 50 5.05 -13.78 -0.34
N GLN A 51 4.97 -14.46 -1.48
CA GLN A 51 3.81 -15.25 -1.87
C GLN A 51 3.63 -16.44 -0.94
N ARG A 52 2.46 -16.55 -0.32
CA ARG A 52 2.07 -17.68 0.53
C ARG A 52 0.60 -18.03 0.33
N VAL A 53 0.29 -19.32 0.37
CA VAL A 53 -1.10 -19.79 0.38
C VAL A 53 -1.67 -19.62 1.78
N ILE A 54 -2.85 -19.04 1.88
CA ILE A 54 -3.60 -18.85 3.12
C ILE A 54 -5.00 -19.47 2.99
N ILE A 55 -5.54 -19.96 4.10
CA ILE A 55 -6.94 -20.34 4.20
C ILE A 55 -7.71 -19.07 4.56
N MET A 56 -8.59 -18.62 3.67
CA MET A 56 -9.42 -17.43 3.85
C MET A 56 -10.58 -17.72 4.80
N THR A 57 -11.21 -18.88 4.64
CA THR A 57 -12.33 -19.34 5.46
C THR A 57 -12.60 -20.82 5.20
N THR A 58 -13.32 -21.45 6.14
CA THR A 58 -13.74 -22.85 6.06
C THR A 58 -15.21 -22.97 6.39
N GLY A 59 -15.89 -23.90 5.74
CA GLY A 59 -17.26 -24.30 6.06
C GLY A 59 -17.40 -25.81 5.98
N GLU A 60 -18.45 -26.35 6.59
CA GLU A 60 -18.69 -27.79 6.65
C GLU A 60 -20.07 -28.13 6.10
N ALA A 61 -20.17 -29.31 5.50
CA ALA A 61 -21.41 -29.96 5.14
C ALA A 61 -21.37 -31.41 5.62
N ILE A 62 -22.46 -31.87 6.24
CA ILE A 62 -22.53 -33.21 6.86
C ILE A 62 -23.70 -33.96 6.24
N ASN A 63 -23.46 -35.19 5.80
CA ASN A 63 -24.48 -36.08 5.30
C ASN A 63 -24.55 -37.35 6.17
N MET A 64 -25.65 -37.46 6.91
CA MET A 64 -25.96 -38.63 7.76
C MET A 64 -26.93 -39.61 7.08
N THR A 65 -27.19 -39.43 5.78
CA THR A 65 -28.03 -40.32 4.99
C THR A 65 -27.18 -41.35 4.25
N HIS A 66 -27.85 -42.38 3.72
CA HIS A 66 -27.26 -43.44 2.90
C HIS A 66 -27.23 -43.11 1.39
N GLU A 67 -27.48 -41.86 1.03
CA GLU A 67 -27.42 -41.40 -0.36
C GLU A 67 -26.63 -40.09 -0.44
N PRO A 68 -25.83 -39.86 -1.50
CA PRO A 68 -25.12 -38.61 -1.67
C PRO A 68 -26.10 -37.46 -1.93
N HIS A 69 -25.82 -36.27 -1.37
CA HIS A 69 -26.60 -35.07 -1.70
C HIS A 69 -25.73 -33.81 -1.78
N THR A 70 -26.15 -32.87 -2.61
CA THR A 70 -25.50 -31.57 -2.75
C THR A 70 -26.00 -30.61 -1.68
N GLN A 71 -25.08 -29.98 -0.96
CA GLN A 71 -25.35 -28.95 0.03
C GLN A 71 -24.69 -27.64 -0.39
N GLN A 72 -25.31 -26.53 -0.01
CA GLN A 72 -24.71 -25.21 -0.19
C GLN A 72 -24.03 -24.78 1.11
N VAL A 73 -22.72 -24.57 1.03
CA VAL A 73 -21.90 -24.09 2.15
C VAL A 73 -21.68 -22.60 1.97
N LYS A 74 -22.11 -21.82 2.97
CA LYS A 74 -21.87 -20.39 3.05
C LYS A 74 -20.49 -20.13 3.64
N LEU A 75 -19.64 -19.44 2.89
CA LEU A 75 -18.28 -19.10 3.25
C LEU A 75 -18.17 -17.59 3.40
N SER A 76 -18.07 -17.12 4.65
CA SER A 76 -17.87 -15.71 4.98
C SER A 76 -16.39 -15.45 5.28
N TYR A 77 -15.82 -14.40 4.69
CA TYR A 77 -14.42 -14.03 4.86
C TYR A 77 -14.23 -12.51 4.77
N THR A 78 -13.08 -12.04 5.23
CA THR A 78 -12.64 -10.65 5.05
C THR A 78 -11.42 -10.62 4.16
N GLU A 79 -11.44 -9.75 3.16
CA GLU A 79 -10.27 -9.44 2.36
C GLU A 79 -9.67 -8.12 2.83
N THR A 80 -8.38 -8.11 3.12
CA THR A 80 -7.64 -6.90 3.48
C THR A 80 -6.55 -6.65 2.46
N ASN A 81 -6.67 -5.52 1.77
CA ASN A 81 -5.68 -5.05 0.80
C ASN A 81 -4.99 -3.81 1.36
N SER A 82 -3.66 -3.75 1.26
CA SER A 82 -2.90 -2.59 1.69
C SER A 82 -2.16 -1.92 0.53
N ARG A 83 -2.02 -0.61 0.64
CA ARG A 83 -1.42 0.24 -0.40
C ARG A 83 -0.61 1.36 0.24
N THR A 84 0.57 1.61 -0.31
CA THR A 84 1.46 2.69 0.10
C THR A 84 2.11 3.30 -1.12
N TRP A 85 2.05 4.62 -1.28
CA TRP A 85 2.84 5.39 -2.23
C TRP A 85 3.90 6.18 -1.45
N LYS A 86 5.15 6.03 -1.83
CA LYS A 86 6.27 6.73 -1.23
C LYS A 86 7.28 7.17 -2.29
N GLY A 87 8.16 8.10 -1.93
CA GLY A 87 9.20 8.69 -2.77
C GLY A 87 10.01 9.69 -1.94
N SER A 88 10.99 10.38 -2.53
CA SER A 88 11.90 11.28 -1.80
C SER A 88 11.28 12.62 -1.39
N VAL A 89 9.98 12.81 -1.64
CA VAL A 89 9.20 13.97 -1.16
C VAL A 89 9.51 14.23 0.31
N SER A 90 10.07 15.41 0.61
CA SER A 90 10.44 15.79 1.97
C SER A 90 9.18 15.87 2.83
N LEU A 91 9.00 14.89 3.71
CA LEU A 91 7.98 14.90 4.74
C LEU A 91 8.31 16.00 5.75
N LYS A 92 7.57 17.11 5.70
CA LYS A 92 7.41 17.96 6.89
C LYS A 92 5.96 17.92 7.34
N LEU A 93 5.79 17.70 8.64
CA LEU A 93 4.51 17.73 9.34
C LEU A 93 3.68 18.95 8.90
N GLY A 94 2.42 18.71 8.51
CA GLY A 94 1.41 19.77 8.35
C GLY A 94 1.06 20.17 6.92
N VAL A 95 1.78 19.71 5.88
CA VAL A 95 1.37 19.96 4.49
C VAL A 95 0.24 19.02 4.09
N LYS A 96 -0.90 19.58 3.64
CA LYS A 96 -2.01 18.79 3.09
C LYS A 96 -1.64 18.26 1.71
N ILE A 97 -1.63 16.93 1.56
CA ILE A 97 -1.34 16.24 0.30
C ILE A 97 -2.64 15.67 -0.28
N THR A 98 -2.89 15.93 -1.56
CA THR A 98 -3.90 15.22 -2.37
C THR A 98 -3.22 14.45 -3.49
N MET A 99 -3.81 13.32 -3.87
CA MET A 99 -3.25 12.44 -4.89
C MET A 99 -4.31 11.90 -5.84
N GLU A 100 -3.96 11.81 -7.11
CA GLU A 100 -4.69 11.12 -8.18
C GLU A 100 -3.78 10.05 -8.79
N SER A 101 -4.15 8.78 -8.65
CA SER A 101 -3.33 7.64 -9.08
C SER A 101 -4.18 6.41 -9.32
N GLY A 102 -3.78 5.55 -10.26
CA GLY A 102 -4.24 4.15 -10.27
C GLY A 102 -3.73 3.38 -9.04
N VAL A 103 -4.30 2.20 -8.78
CA VAL A 103 -3.87 1.33 -7.66
C VAL A 103 -3.39 -0.01 -8.23
N PRO A 104 -2.07 -0.27 -8.25
CA PRO A 104 -1.53 -1.57 -8.64
C PRO A 104 -1.96 -2.70 -7.70
N PHE A 105 -2.26 -3.85 -8.26
CA PHE A 105 -2.63 -5.07 -7.52
C PHE A 105 -2.16 -6.32 -8.25
N ILE A 106 -2.02 -7.43 -7.51
CA ILE A 106 -1.61 -8.72 -8.07
C ILE A 106 -2.86 -9.48 -8.51
N ALA A 107 -2.89 -9.93 -9.77
CA ALA A 107 -3.92 -10.80 -10.33
C ALA A 107 -3.27 -11.85 -11.24
N ASP A 108 -3.68 -13.12 -11.12
CA ASP A 108 -3.14 -14.23 -11.90
C ASP A 108 -1.59 -14.30 -11.94
N GLY A 109 -0.94 -13.90 -10.83
CA GLY A 109 0.51 -13.87 -10.69
C GLY A 109 1.21 -12.73 -11.47
N LYS A 110 0.45 -11.76 -11.99
CA LYS A 110 0.94 -10.57 -12.68
C LYS A 110 0.46 -9.30 -11.97
N LEU A 111 0.98 -8.16 -12.38
CA LEU A 111 0.53 -6.86 -11.90
C LEU A 111 -0.44 -6.22 -12.90
N GLU A 112 -1.53 -5.72 -12.36
CA GLU A 112 -2.53 -4.92 -13.06
C GLU A 112 -2.78 -3.62 -12.30
N ILE A 113 -3.41 -2.65 -12.95
CA ILE A 113 -3.76 -1.37 -12.34
C ILE A 113 -5.29 -1.29 -12.30
N SER A 114 -5.84 -1.14 -11.10
CA SER A 114 -7.28 -0.97 -10.89
C SER A 114 -7.71 0.50 -10.97
N SER A 115 -9.01 0.76 -10.80
CA SER A 115 -9.62 2.10 -10.84
C SER A 115 -8.90 3.15 -10.00
N GLU A 116 -9.06 4.42 -10.39
CA GLU A 116 -8.35 5.56 -9.83
C GLU A 116 -8.67 5.82 -8.35
N PHE A 117 -7.63 5.98 -7.55
CA PHE A 117 -7.66 6.65 -6.25
C PHE A 117 -7.60 8.16 -6.48
N SER A 118 -8.53 8.90 -5.87
CA SER A 118 -8.49 10.34 -5.74
C SER A 118 -8.83 10.73 -4.31
N GLY A 119 -7.96 11.46 -3.63
CA GLY A 119 -8.22 11.86 -2.26
C GLY A 119 -7.03 12.47 -1.52
N THR A 120 -7.25 12.78 -0.25
CA THR A 120 -6.15 13.09 0.68
C THR A 120 -5.40 11.83 1.04
N TYR A 121 -4.08 11.90 1.05
CA TYR A 121 -3.23 10.76 1.36
C TYR A 121 -2.04 11.21 2.20
N GLU A 122 -1.69 10.41 3.21
CA GLU A 122 -0.47 10.60 3.96
C GLU A 122 0.70 9.99 3.18
N TRP A 123 1.59 10.82 2.65
CA TRP A 123 2.69 10.32 1.82
C TRP A 123 3.58 9.34 2.59
N GLY A 124 3.76 8.13 2.06
CA GLY A 124 4.44 7.03 2.75
C GLY A 124 3.63 6.33 3.84
N GLY A 125 2.41 6.80 4.14
CA GLY A 125 1.48 6.16 5.06
C GLY A 125 0.80 4.95 4.42
N THR A 126 0.71 3.83 5.13
CA THR A 126 0.04 2.65 4.60
C THR A 126 -1.46 2.72 4.88
N GLU A 127 -2.27 2.69 3.84
CA GLU A 127 -3.72 2.49 3.96
C GLU A 127 -4.04 1.01 3.82
N SER A 128 -4.95 0.51 4.66
CA SER A 128 -5.50 -0.84 4.55
C SER A 128 -7.01 -0.77 4.39
N VAL A 129 -7.53 -1.39 3.34
CA VAL A 129 -8.96 -1.50 3.08
C VAL A 129 -9.37 -2.93 3.36
N THR A 130 -10.29 -3.10 4.31
CA THR A 130 -10.87 -4.41 4.66
C THR A 130 -12.32 -4.47 4.20
N THR A 131 -12.66 -5.49 3.43
CA THR A 131 -14.02 -5.71 2.93
C THR A 131 -14.52 -7.08 3.38
N ALA A 132 -15.71 -7.11 3.98
CA ALA A 132 -16.40 -8.35 4.32
C ALA A 132 -17.11 -8.89 3.07
N MET A 133 -16.92 -10.17 2.79
CA MET A 133 -17.46 -10.86 1.64
C MET A 133 -18.09 -12.19 2.04
N GLU A 134 -18.97 -12.66 1.17
CA GLU A 134 -19.65 -13.93 1.32
C GLU A 134 -19.79 -14.61 -0.04
N THR A 135 -19.56 -15.92 -0.06
CA THR A 135 -19.76 -16.75 -1.23
C THR A 135 -20.47 -18.05 -0.86
N LEU A 136 -21.24 -18.58 -1.80
CA LEU A 136 -21.97 -19.83 -1.66
C LEU A 136 -21.27 -20.89 -2.51
N TYR A 137 -20.83 -21.97 -1.89
CA TYR A 137 -20.17 -23.09 -2.56
C TYR A 137 -21.05 -24.33 -2.51
N ASN A 138 -21.41 -24.86 -3.69
CA ASN A 138 -22.17 -26.11 -3.78
C ASN A 138 -21.20 -27.29 -3.71
N VAL A 139 -21.37 -28.16 -2.72
CA VAL A 139 -20.55 -29.34 -2.50
C VAL A 139 -21.42 -30.59 -2.45
N THR A 140 -21.03 -31.64 -3.18
CA THR A 140 -21.65 -32.96 -3.06
C THR A 140 -21.02 -33.68 -1.88
N VAL A 141 -21.86 -34.15 -0.95
CA VAL A 141 -21.45 -34.81 0.28
C VAL A 141 -21.84 -36.28 0.18
N PRO A 142 -20.87 -37.22 0.09
CA PRO A 142 -21.14 -38.65 0.05
C PRO A 142 -21.95 -39.14 1.26
N GLU A 143 -22.55 -40.33 1.17
CA GLU A 143 -23.25 -40.94 2.29
C GLU A 143 -22.34 -41.05 3.53
N MET A 144 -22.90 -40.84 4.72
CA MET A 144 -22.18 -41.01 6.00
C MET A 144 -20.81 -40.30 6.05
N THR A 145 -20.72 -39.09 5.50
CA THR A 145 -19.49 -38.28 5.52
C THR A 145 -19.71 -36.85 5.98
N ARG A 146 -18.63 -36.26 6.49
CA ARG A 146 -18.43 -34.82 6.65
C ARG A 146 -17.50 -34.33 5.55
N VAL A 147 -17.88 -33.25 4.88
CA VAL A 147 -17.01 -32.55 3.92
C VAL A 147 -16.69 -31.15 4.44
N THR A 148 -15.42 -30.88 4.65
CA THR A 148 -14.90 -29.54 4.95
C THR A 148 -14.50 -28.85 3.66
N VAL A 149 -15.12 -27.71 3.36
CA VAL A 149 -14.78 -26.82 2.24
C VAL A 149 -13.85 -25.73 2.76
N SER A 150 -12.65 -25.62 2.19
CA SER A 150 -11.68 -24.56 2.49
C SER A 150 -11.56 -23.64 1.28
N MET A 151 -11.84 -22.35 1.45
CA MET A 151 -11.48 -21.34 0.48
C MET A 151 -10.04 -20.89 0.75
N ILE A 152 -9.16 -21.07 -0.22
CA ILE A 152 -7.75 -20.71 -0.14
C ILE A 152 -7.41 -19.63 -1.16
N ALA A 153 -6.46 -18.77 -0.82
CA ALA A 153 -5.93 -17.75 -1.73
C ALA A 153 -4.41 -17.65 -1.57
N THR A 154 -3.76 -17.04 -2.54
CA THR A 154 -2.35 -16.62 -2.40
C THR A 154 -2.32 -15.17 -1.93
N GLN A 155 -1.73 -14.92 -0.78
CA GLN A 155 -1.39 -13.56 -0.36
C GLN A 155 0.02 -13.24 -0.86
N GLY A 156 0.21 -12.08 -1.48
CA GLY A 156 1.51 -11.63 -1.94
C GLY A 156 1.70 -10.14 -1.75
N SER A 157 2.95 -9.72 -1.83
CA SER A 157 3.35 -8.31 -1.80
C SER A 157 3.95 -7.91 -3.15
N CYS A 158 3.79 -6.64 -3.52
CA CYS A 158 4.43 -6.08 -4.69
C CYS A 158 5.08 -4.73 -4.42
N ASP A 159 6.21 -4.51 -5.11
CA ASP A 159 6.90 -3.22 -5.19
C ASP A 159 6.87 -2.76 -6.65
N VAL A 160 6.33 -1.57 -6.90
CA VAL A 160 6.17 -1.03 -8.26
C VAL A 160 6.79 0.35 -8.33
N PRO A 161 7.92 0.54 -9.04
CA PRO A 161 8.49 1.86 -9.29
C PRO A 161 7.52 2.74 -10.08
N PHE A 162 7.49 4.04 -9.80
CA PHE A 162 6.67 4.99 -10.53
C PHE A 162 7.28 6.39 -10.62
N SER A 163 6.91 7.12 -11.66
CA SER A 163 7.15 8.56 -11.80
C SER A 163 5.85 9.34 -11.58
N TYR A 164 5.94 10.61 -11.19
CA TYR A 164 4.78 11.47 -10.91
C TYR A 164 5.09 12.96 -11.06
N SER A 165 4.04 13.77 -11.21
CA SER A 165 4.12 15.22 -11.09
C SER A 165 3.69 15.66 -9.70
N GLN A 166 4.47 16.55 -9.09
CA GLN A 166 4.16 17.22 -7.84
C GLN A 166 3.89 18.69 -8.12
N ARG A 167 2.73 19.21 -7.70
CA ARG A 167 2.42 20.64 -7.70
C ARG A 167 2.30 21.14 -6.26
N ASP A 168 3.19 22.05 -5.90
CA ASP A 168 3.19 22.72 -4.61
C ASP A 168 2.59 24.12 -4.75
N THR A 169 1.58 24.41 -3.92
CA THR A 169 1.06 25.77 -3.75
C THR A 169 1.82 26.41 -2.60
N LEU A 170 2.59 27.47 -2.88
CA LEU A 170 3.37 28.16 -1.86
C LEU A 170 2.51 29.12 -1.01
N THR A 171 3.03 29.60 0.11
CA THR A 171 2.37 30.56 1.01
C THR A 171 2.04 31.89 0.35
N ASN A 172 2.74 32.25 -0.72
CA ASN A 172 2.45 33.42 -1.57
C ASN A 172 1.47 33.12 -2.71
N GLY A 173 0.87 31.92 -2.75
CA GLY A 173 -0.07 31.48 -3.79
C GLY A 173 0.58 31.01 -5.10
N LYS A 174 1.91 31.10 -5.24
CA LYS A 174 2.60 30.62 -6.45
C LYS A 174 2.58 29.09 -6.51
N ASN A 175 2.35 28.55 -7.71
CA ASN A 175 2.52 27.12 -7.97
C ASN A 175 3.94 26.82 -8.45
N VAL A 176 4.54 25.77 -7.90
CA VAL A 176 5.80 25.18 -8.39
C VAL A 176 5.55 23.73 -8.73
N ILE A 177 6.00 23.30 -9.91
CA ILE A 177 5.78 21.94 -10.42
C ILE A 177 7.13 21.24 -10.52
N TYR A 178 7.16 20.00 -10.05
CA TYR A 178 8.30 19.09 -10.14
C TYR A 178 7.86 17.81 -10.85
N ASN A 179 8.75 17.25 -11.65
CA ASN A 179 8.59 15.89 -12.17
C ASN A 179 9.56 15.00 -11.43
N MET A 180 9.02 13.98 -10.79
CA MET A 180 9.74 13.07 -9.92
C MET A 180 9.77 11.68 -10.56
N ASP A 181 10.90 10.99 -10.43
CA ASP A 181 11.08 9.61 -10.90
C ASP A 181 11.75 8.76 -9.81
N ASP A 182 11.17 8.83 -8.62
CA ASP A 182 11.69 8.24 -7.39
C ASP A 182 10.62 7.52 -6.57
N GLY A 183 9.44 7.34 -7.17
CA GLY A 183 8.29 6.73 -6.52
C GLY A 183 8.42 5.22 -6.41
N VAL A 184 7.98 4.66 -5.29
CA VAL A 184 7.79 3.22 -5.10
C VAL A 184 6.42 2.99 -4.47
N TYR A 185 5.61 2.17 -5.12
CA TYR A 185 4.35 1.68 -4.57
C TYR A 185 4.57 0.34 -3.89
N ASN A 186 4.06 0.17 -2.67
CA ASN A 186 4.01 -1.11 -1.98
C ASN A 186 2.55 -1.55 -1.86
N GLY A 187 2.24 -2.73 -2.39
CA GLY A 187 0.91 -3.33 -2.30
C GLY A 187 0.94 -4.69 -1.61
N VAL A 188 -0.13 -5.04 -0.90
CA VAL A 188 -0.41 -6.41 -0.44
C VAL A 188 -1.86 -6.74 -0.74
N ASN A 189 -2.11 -7.85 -1.42
CA ASN A 189 -3.46 -8.33 -1.70
C ASN A 189 -3.51 -9.86 -1.80
N CYS A 190 -4.72 -10.41 -1.80
CA CYS A 190 -4.97 -11.82 -2.08
C CYS A 190 -5.36 -12.02 -3.56
N PHE A 191 -4.94 -13.13 -4.14
CA PHE A 191 -5.22 -13.50 -5.53
C PHE A 191 -5.24 -15.03 -5.71
N ASN A 192 -5.59 -15.54 -6.89
CA ASN A 192 -5.66 -16.98 -7.19
C ASN A 192 -6.54 -17.76 -6.21
N VAL A 193 -7.76 -17.28 -5.95
CA VAL A 193 -8.73 -17.95 -5.07
C VAL A 193 -9.09 -19.33 -5.62
N LYS A 194 -9.08 -20.34 -4.76
CA LYS A 194 -9.44 -21.74 -5.06
C LYS A 194 -10.24 -22.33 -3.90
N TYR A 195 -10.98 -23.40 -4.18
CA TYR A 195 -11.66 -24.20 -3.17
C TYR A 195 -10.99 -25.57 -3.07
N GLN A 196 -10.84 -26.06 -1.84
CA GLN A 196 -10.39 -27.41 -1.53
C GLN A 196 -11.43 -28.10 -0.66
N THR A 197 -11.67 -29.37 -0.90
CA THR A 197 -12.58 -30.19 -0.09
C THR A 197 -11.80 -31.31 0.58
N LYS A 198 -12.14 -31.58 1.84
CA LYS A 198 -11.63 -32.74 2.59
C LYS A 198 -12.82 -33.54 3.10
N GLU A 199 -12.83 -34.83 2.81
CA GLU A 199 -13.88 -35.75 3.24
C GLU A 199 -13.40 -36.56 4.45
N GLU A 200 -14.30 -36.74 5.43
CA GLU A 200 -14.08 -37.55 6.62
C GLU A 200 -15.29 -38.47 6.82
N LYS A 201 -15.06 -39.76 7.03
CA LYS A 201 -16.13 -40.71 7.36
C LYS A 201 -16.68 -40.42 8.76
N LEU A 202 -18.00 -40.51 8.91
CA LEU A 202 -18.70 -40.37 10.19
C LEU A 202 -18.70 -41.69 10.99
#